data_AF-A0A382WBP2-F1
#
_entry.id   AF-A0A382WBP2-F1
#
_cell.length_a   1.000
_cell.length_b   1.000
_cell.length_c   1.000
_cell.angle_alpha   90.00
_cell.angle_beta   90.00
_cell.angle_gamma   90.00
#
_symmetry.space_group_name_H-M   'P 1'
#
loop_
_entity.id
_entity.type
_entity.pdbx_description
1 polymer ?
#
loop_
_entity_poly.entity_id
_entity_poly.type
_entity_poly.pdbx_seq_one_letter_code
_entity_poly.pdbx_strand_id
1 'polypeptide(L)'
;VRSKAQMLYGTWDLQAAQDVGEGDLEFSYTFQADGSVRNRIGGAFLAELRNIDAVRQALDDGPLADDNLLDGGNVNWVGTWSLAGDSLTVNYDLLIVEVFGRVPILGKGTVPVFDETLDPATQTSLGFTCQLEGDVLTLRGES
;
A
#
# COMPACT_ATOMS: atom_id res chain seq x y z
N VAL A 1 -0.34 11.72 28.50
CA VAL A 1 -0.69 12.33 27.20
C VAL A 1 0.12 11.59 26.14
N ARG A 2 -0.51 11.03 25.09
CA ARG A 2 0.22 10.41 23.98
C ARG A 2 0.85 11.51 23.12
N SER A 3 2.07 11.31 22.62
CA SER A 3 2.64 12.22 21.63
C SER A 3 1.91 12.07 20.29
N LYS A 4 2.00 13.09 19.43
CA LYS A 4 1.41 13.03 18.09
C LYS A 4 1.94 11.86 17.26
N ALA A 5 3.24 11.58 17.37
CA ALA A 5 3.86 10.40 16.74
C ALA A 5 3.22 9.09 17.23
N GLN A 6 2.98 8.95 18.54
CA GLN A 6 2.29 7.78 19.09
C GLN A 6 0.84 7.66 18.65
N MET A 7 0.19 8.78 18.32
CA MET A 7 -1.17 8.79 17.79
C MET A 7 -1.22 8.35 16.32
N LEU A 8 -0.13 8.50 15.55
CA LEU A 8 -0.07 8.04 14.16
C LEU A 8 0.02 6.51 14.03
N TYR A 9 0.47 5.79 15.07
CA TYR A 9 0.71 4.36 14.97
C TYR A 9 -0.58 3.59 14.63
N GLY A 10 -0.48 2.68 13.65
CA GLY A 10 -1.60 1.88 13.16
C GLY A 10 -1.90 2.14 11.69
N THR A 11 -3.03 1.60 11.24
CA THR A 11 -3.50 1.71 9.85
C THR A 11 -4.55 2.81 9.74
N TRP A 12 -4.38 3.63 8.71
CA TRP A 12 -5.26 4.72 8.33
C TRP A 12 -5.79 4.44 6.92
N ASP A 13 -7.04 4.04 6.84
CA ASP A 13 -7.72 3.80 5.57
C ASP A 13 -8.27 5.12 5.04
N LEU A 14 -8.05 5.39 3.76
CA LEU A 14 -8.69 6.50 3.08
C LEU A 14 -10.19 6.24 3.07
N GLN A 15 -10.95 7.17 3.65
CA GLN A 15 -12.39 7.19 3.44
C GLN A 15 -12.64 7.40 1.95
N ALA A 16 -13.18 6.39 1.28
CA ALA A 16 -13.40 6.41 -0.16
C ALA A 16 -14.12 7.70 -0.56
N ALA A 17 -13.64 8.36 -1.62
CA ALA A 17 -14.43 9.39 -2.28
C ALA A 17 -15.78 8.76 -2.68
N GLN A 18 -16.88 9.51 -2.55
CA GLN A 18 -18.26 8.98 -2.72
C GLN A 18 -18.51 8.24 -4.04
N ASP A 19 -17.62 8.38 -5.02
CA ASP A 19 -17.70 7.79 -6.36
C ASP A 19 -16.95 6.46 -6.53
N VAL A 20 -16.28 5.92 -5.50
CA VAL A 20 -15.56 4.64 -5.60
C VAL A 20 -16.36 3.53 -4.93
N GLY A 21 -16.67 2.47 -5.69
CA GLY A 21 -17.36 1.29 -5.18
C GLY A 21 -16.58 0.61 -4.06
N GLU A 22 -17.31 0.01 -3.13
CA GLU A 22 -16.71 -0.76 -2.03
C GLU A 22 -15.90 -1.95 -2.61
N GLY A 23 -14.59 -1.97 -2.32
CA GLY A 23 -13.66 -2.98 -2.87
C GLY A 23 -13.01 -2.63 -4.20
N ASP A 24 -13.44 -1.54 -4.85
CA ASP A 24 -12.83 -1.07 -6.10
C ASP A 24 -11.53 -0.33 -5.87
N LEU A 25 -11.37 0.34 -4.72
CA LEU A 25 -10.12 0.98 -4.30
C LEU A 25 -9.94 0.82 -2.81
N GLU A 26 -8.78 0.34 -2.42
CA GLU A 26 -8.24 0.38 -1.08
C GLU A 26 -7.04 1.32 -1.11
N PHE A 27 -7.02 2.31 -0.22
CA PHE A 27 -5.83 3.13 -0.01
C PHE A 27 -5.61 3.24 1.47
N SER A 28 -4.41 2.90 1.95
CA SER A 28 -4.10 3.01 3.36
C SER A 28 -2.64 3.34 3.64
N TYR A 29 -2.41 3.95 4.80
CA TYR A 29 -1.09 4.10 5.41
C TYR A 29 -1.03 3.32 6.71
N THR A 30 0.02 2.51 6.89
CA THR A 30 0.35 1.89 8.18
C THR A 30 1.66 2.47 8.71
N PHE A 31 1.60 3.18 9.83
CA PHE A 31 2.78 3.70 10.52
C PHE A 31 3.12 2.83 11.73
N GLN A 32 4.36 2.36 11.83
CA GLN A 32 4.81 1.54 12.95
C GLN A 32 5.71 2.31 13.91
N ALA A 33 5.77 1.85 15.15
CA ALA A 33 6.55 2.47 16.22
C ALA A 33 8.07 2.38 16.03
N ASP A 34 8.54 1.48 15.16
CA ASP A 34 9.95 1.33 14.80
C ASP A 34 10.40 2.30 13.69
N GLY A 35 9.48 3.14 13.19
CA GLY A 35 9.75 4.08 12.10
C GLY A 35 9.48 3.52 10.71
N SER A 36 9.02 2.26 10.59
CA SER A 36 8.59 1.72 9.29
C SER A 36 7.21 2.22 8.89
N VAL A 37 7.01 2.38 7.59
CA VAL A 37 5.74 2.76 6.98
C VAL A 37 5.43 1.89 5.77
N ARG A 38 4.14 1.62 5.57
CA ARG A 38 3.61 1.01 4.35
C ARG A 38 2.47 1.87 3.83
N ASN A 39 2.54 2.27 2.57
CA ASN A 39 1.39 2.76 1.83
C ASN A 39 0.90 1.66 0.89
N ARG A 40 -0.38 1.30 1.03
CA ARG A 40 -1.01 0.26 0.22
C ARG A 40 -2.06 0.89 -0.67
N ILE A 41 -2.02 0.54 -1.95
CA ILE A 41 -3.02 0.87 -2.95
C ILE A 41 -3.50 -0.45 -3.53
N GLY A 42 -4.73 -0.84 -3.22
CA GLY A 42 -5.32 -2.11 -3.62
C GLY A 42 -6.64 -1.92 -4.35
N GLY A 43 -7.14 -2.98 -4.98
CA GLY A 43 -8.49 -3.00 -5.50
C GLY A 43 -8.66 -3.82 -6.77
N ALA A 44 -9.91 -4.02 -7.17
CA ALA A 44 -10.26 -4.78 -8.37
C ALA A 44 -9.77 -4.11 -9.67
N PHE A 45 -9.67 -2.77 -9.70
CA PHE A 45 -9.14 -2.04 -10.88
C PHE A 45 -7.68 -2.40 -11.22
N LEU A 46 -6.92 -2.89 -10.23
CA LEU A 46 -5.55 -3.35 -10.42
C LEU A 46 -5.47 -4.78 -10.97
N ALA A 47 -6.59 -5.40 -11.34
CA ALA A 47 -6.58 -6.68 -12.04
C ALA A 47 -5.75 -6.63 -13.33
N GLU A 48 -5.59 -5.46 -13.96
CA GLU A 48 -4.75 -5.28 -15.15
C GLU A 48 -3.25 -5.49 -14.91
N LEU A 49 -2.79 -5.51 -13.64
CA LEU A 49 -1.42 -5.91 -13.31
C LEU A 49 -1.08 -7.32 -13.82
N ARG A 50 -2.10 -8.19 -14.01
CA ARG A 50 -1.98 -9.52 -14.64
C ARG A 50 -1.41 -9.48 -16.06
N ASN A 51 -1.47 -8.33 -16.73
CA ASN A 51 -0.98 -8.17 -18.10
C ASN A 51 0.50 -7.78 -18.16
N ILE A 52 1.15 -7.58 -17.02
CA ILE A 52 2.59 -7.33 -16.94
C ILE A 52 3.33 -8.67 -17.00
N ASP A 53 4.29 -8.79 -17.91
CA ASP A 53 5.01 -10.06 -18.13
C ASP A 53 5.72 -10.58 -16.87
N ALA A 54 6.27 -9.69 -16.04
CA ALA A 54 6.87 -10.06 -14.75
C ALA A 54 5.85 -10.69 -13.79
N VAL A 55 4.59 -10.20 -13.79
CA VAL A 55 3.52 -10.75 -12.95
C VAL A 55 3.10 -12.12 -13.47
N ARG A 56 2.93 -12.28 -14.78
CA ARG A 56 2.62 -13.59 -15.39
C ARG A 56 3.68 -14.63 -15.08
N GLN A 57 4.96 -14.28 -15.28
CA GLN A 57 6.07 -15.16 -14.98
C GLN A 57 6.10 -15.59 -13.50
N ALA A 58 5.76 -14.69 -12.57
CA ALA A 58 5.67 -15.02 -11.15
C ALA A 58 4.48 -15.94 -10.80
N LEU A 59 3.42 -15.92 -11.62
CA LEU A 59 2.20 -16.70 -11.43
C LEU A 59 2.23 -18.06 -12.11
N ASP A 60 2.96 -18.23 -13.21
CA ASP A 60 2.97 -19.44 -14.05
C ASP A 60 3.26 -20.73 -13.26
N ASP A 61 4.08 -20.66 -12.20
CA ASP A 61 4.42 -21.79 -11.33
C ASP A 61 3.63 -21.80 -9.99
N GLY A 62 2.67 -20.89 -9.84
CA GLY A 62 2.00 -20.58 -8.57
C GLY A 62 0.54 -21.08 -8.46
N PRO A 63 -0.06 -21.00 -7.26
CA PRO A 63 -1.44 -21.40 -7.00
C PRO A 63 -2.50 -20.51 -7.69
N LEU A 64 -2.07 -19.43 -8.32
CA LEU A 64 -2.88 -18.47 -9.09
C LEU A 64 -2.45 -18.42 -10.57
N ALA A 65 -1.86 -19.49 -11.11
CA ALA A 65 -1.43 -19.60 -12.51
C ALA A 65 -2.58 -19.50 -13.54
N ASP A 66 -3.83 -19.75 -13.12
CA ASP A 66 -5.00 -19.52 -13.97
C ASP A 66 -5.45 -18.06 -13.79
N ASP A 67 -5.22 -17.25 -14.83
CA ASP A 67 -5.58 -15.82 -14.87
C ASP A 67 -7.06 -15.55 -14.54
N ASN A 68 -7.96 -16.52 -14.74
CA ASN A 68 -9.39 -16.38 -14.38
C ASN A 68 -9.65 -16.39 -12.88
N LEU A 69 -8.65 -16.70 -12.07
CA LEU A 69 -8.75 -16.77 -10.62
C LEU A 69 -8.32 -15.47 -9.92
N LEU A 70 -7.86 -14.46 -10.66
CA LEU A 70 -7.42 -13.18 -10.11
C LEU A 70 -8.60 -12.21 -9.91
N ASP A 71 -8.71 -11.68 -8.69
CA ASP A 71 -9.75 -10.72 -8.30
C ASP A 71 -9.20 -9.27 -8.33
N GLY A 72 -7.88 -9.07 -8.26
CA GLY A 72 -7.26 -7.74 -8.24
C GLY A 72 -5.79 -7.78 -7.82
N GLY A 73 -5.27 -6.62 -7.42
CA GLY A 73 -3.89 -6.50 -6.96
C GLY A 73 -3.69 -5.37 -5.95
N ASN A 74 -2.49 -5.35 -5.38
CA ASN A 74 -2.02 -4.34 -4.44
C ASN A 74 -0.64 -3.88 -4.84
N VAL A 75 -0.44 -2.58 -4.79
CA VAL A 75 0.86 -1.93 -4.82
C VAL A 75 1.16 -1.47 -3.41
N ASN A 76 2.29 -1.90 -2.87
CA ASN A 76 2.75 -1.54 -1.54
C ASN A 76 4.07 -0.77 -1.66
N TRP A 77 4.05 0.50 -1.27
CA TRP A 77 5.26 1.29 -1.06
C TRP A 77 5.68 1.17 0.39
N VAL A 78 6.90 0.70 0.62
CA VAL A 78 7.45 0.46 1.95
C VAL A 78 8.68 1.35 2.14
N GLY A 79 8.89 1.77 3.39
CA GLY A 79 10.09 2.49 3.77
C GLY A 79 10.00 3.03 5.19
N THR A 80 10.46 4.27 5.38
CA THR A 80 10.57 4.91 6.70
C THR A 80 9.77 6.20 6.82
N TRP A 81 9.39 6.55 8.05
CA TRP A 81 8.74 7.82 8.34
C TRP A 81 9.35 8.54 9.54
N SER A 82 9.17 9.86 9.57
CA SER A 82 9.53 10.70 10.70
C SER A 82 8.57 11.87 10.84
N LEU A 83 8.36 12.35 12.07
CA LEU A 83 7.47 13.47 12.37
C LEU A 83 8.20 14.52 13.20
N ALA A 84 8.26 15.75 12.70
CA ALA A 84 8.79 16.91 13.39
C ALA A 84 7.69 17.97 13.53
N GLY A 85 7.10 18.06 14.72
CA GLY A 85 5.92 18.90 14.95
C GLY A 85 4.74 18.42 14.10
N ASP A 86 4.36 19.22 13.10
CA ASP A 86 3.30 18.90 12.15
C ASP A 86 3.82 18.42 10.78
N SER A 87 5.14 18.44 10.55
CA SER A 87 5.74 17.97 9.31
C SER A 87 6.04 16.48 9.38
N LEU A 88 5.38 15.70 8.52
CA LEU A 88 5.59 14.27 8.33
C LEU A 88 6.41 14.07 7.05
N THR A 89 7.51 13.35 7.16
CA THR A 89 8.29 12.89 6.00
C THR A 89 8.15 11.39 5.87
N VAL A 90 7.85 10.92 4.67
CA VAL A 90 7.81 9.50 4.30
C VAL A 90 8.83 9.27 3.19
N ASN A 91 9.73 8.31 3.39
CA ASN A 91 10.73 7.92 2.39
C ASN A 91 10.45 6.48 1.98
N TYR A 92 10.27 6.23 0.69
CA TYR A 92 10.09 4.89 0.15
C TYR A 92 11.39 4.38 -0.46
N ASP A 93 11.72 3.14 -0.13
CA ASP A 93 12.90 2.43 -0.62
C ASP A 93 12.57 1.04 -1.17
N LEU A 94 11.31 0.62 -1.10
CA LEU A 94 10.87 -0.70 -1.51
C LEU A 94 9.48 -0.65 -2.15
N LEU A 95 9.34 -1.29 -3.31
CA LEU A 95 8.09 -1.47 -4.03
C LEU A 95 7.73 -2.97 -4.07
N ILE A 96 6.55 -3.32 -3.57
CA ILE A 96 6.03 -4.69 -3.63
C ILE A 96 4.70 -4.68 -4.39
N VAL A 97 4.58 -5.56 -5.40
CA VAL A 97 3.30 -5.83 -6.06
C VAL A 97 2.81 -7.20 -5.65
N GLU A 98 1.56 -7.24 -5.22
CA GLU A 98 0.83 -8.45 -4.86
C GLU A 98 -0.39 -8.59 -5.76
N VAL A 99 -0.75 -9.81 -6.11
CA VAL A 99 -2.06 -10.10 -6.69
C VAL A 99 -2.87 -10.92 -5.71
N PHE A 100 -4.19 -10.75 -5.73
CA PHE A 100 -5.09 -11.55 -4.92
C PHE A 100 -6.19 -12.16 -5.77
N GLY A 101 -6.67 -13.30 -5.31
CA GLY A 101 -7.60 -14.10 -6.08
C GLY A 101 -8.04 -15.34 -5.33
N ARG A 102 -8.72 -16.24 -6.04
CA ARG A 102 -9.21 -17.51 -5.49
C ARG A 102 -8.24 -18.64 -5.78
N VAL A 103 -7.60 -19.15 -4.74
CA VAL A 103 -6.81 -20.38 -4.81
C VAL A 103 -7.76 -21.59 -4.69
N PRO A 104 -7.70 -22.58 -5.61
CA PRO A 104 -8.50 -23.79 -5.49
C PRO A 104 -8.26 -24.47 -4.14
N ILE A 105 -9.33 -24.95 -3.48
CA ILE A 105 -9.32 -25.63 -2.17
C ILE A 105 -9.01 -24.70 -0.97
N LEU A 106 -8.13 -23.70 -1.13
CA LEU A 106 -7.69 -22.81 -0.04
C LEU A 106 -8.53 -21.53 0.11
N GLY A 107 -9.32 -21.14 -0.90
CA GLY A 107 -10.16 -19.94 -0.84
C GLY A 107 -9.42 -18.68 -1.29
N LYS A 108 -9.75 -17.51 -0.73
CA LYS A 108 -9.09 -16.25 -1.12
C LYS A 108 -7.64 -16.22 -0.61
N GLY A 109 -6.71 -15.84 -1.47
CA GLY A 109 -5.30 -15.70 -1.15
C GLY A 109 -4.67 -14.48 -1.82
N THR A 110 -3.56 -14.02 -1.25
CA THR A 110 -2.72 -12.94 -1.78
C THR A 110 -1.33 -13.49 -1.99
N VAL A 111 -0.74 -13.23 -3.15
CA VAL A 111 0.60 -13.72 -3.54
C VAL A 111 1.45 -12.51 -3.94
N PRO A 112 2.63 -12.30 -3.33
CA PRO A 112 3.59 -11.33 -3.82
C PRO A 112 4.18 -11.83 -5.14
N VAL A 113 4.17 -10.97 -6.16
CA VAL A 113 4.61 -11.30 -7.53
C VAL A 113 5.79 -10.45 -7.98
N PHE A 114 6.05 -9.35 -7.27
CA PHE A 114 7.16 -8.47 -7.55
C PHE A 114 7.63 -7.79 -6.26
N ASP A 115 8.95 -7.66 -6.12
CA ASP A 115 9.61 -6.95 -5.03
C ASP A 115 10.87 -6.29 -5.61
N GLU A 116 10.99 -4.98 -5.45
CA GLU A 116 12.14 -4.22 -5.88
C GLU A 116 12.57 -3.20 -4.81
N THR A 117 13.79 -3.37 -4.32
CA THR A 117 14.49 -2.30 -3.60
C THR A 117 14.82 -1.19 -4.60
N LEU A 118 14.31 0.01 -4.33
CA LEU A 118 14.48 1.17 -5.20
C LEU A 118 15.93 1.65 -5.18
N ASP A 119 16.47 1.90 -6.36
CA ASP A 119 17.76 2.57 -6.50
C ASP A 119 17.75 3.91 -5.75
N PRO A 120 18.84 4.31 -5.06
CA PRO A 120 18.89 5.57 -4.31
C PRO A 120 18.50 6.82 -5.10
N ALA A 121 18.71 6.81 -6.43
CA ALA A 121 18.32 7.90 -7.32
C ALA A 121 16.81 7.97 -7.61
N THR A 122 16.08 6.88 -7.36
CA THR A 122 14.63 6.73 -7.59
C THR A 122 13.82 6.69 -6.29
N GLN A 123 14.50 6.62 -5.13
CA GLN A 123 13.86 6.74 -3.83
C GLN A 123 13.04 8.02 -3.77
N THR A 124 11.79 7.86 -3.37
CA THR A 124 10.83 8.96 -3.34
C THR A 124 10.64 9.40 -1.90
N SER A 125 10.82 10.68 -1.65
CA SER A 125 10.53 11.32 -0.38
C SER A 125 9.30 12.21 -0.53
N LEU A 126 8.29 12.00 0.31
CA LEU A 126 7.06 12.78 0.36
C LEU A 126 6.99 13.56 1.67
N GLY A 127 6.77 14.86 1.55
CA GLY A 127 6.49 15.76 2.68
C GLY A 127 5.00 16.01 2.83
N PHE A 128 4.50 15.92 4.06
CA PHE A 128 3.13 16.23 4.39
C PHE A 128 3.03 17.16 5.60
N THR A 129 2.10 18.10 5.55
CA THR A 129 1.51 18.65 6.78
C THR A 129 0.51 17.65 7.33
N CYS A 130 0.75 17.19 8.56
CA CYS A 130 -0.05 16.20 9.26
C CYS A 130 -0.98 16.89 10.27
N GLN A 131 -2.27 16.54 10.27
CA GLN A 131 -3.25 16.94 11.28
C GLN A 131 -3.98 15.72 11.81
N LEU A 132 -4.17 15.65 13.13
CA LEU A 132 -4.83 14.54 13.82
C LEU A 132 -5.93 15.11 14.71
N GLU A 133 -7.17 14.70 14.43
CA GLU A 133 -8.35 15.09 15.18
C GLU A 133 -9.15 13.83 15.55
N GLY A 134 -9.02 13.38 16.79
CA GLY A 134 -9.62 12.11 17.22
C GLY A 134 -9.05 10.91 16.46
N ASP A 135 -9.89 10.28 15.66
CA ASP A 135 -9.62 9.13 14.78
C ASP A 135 -9.52 9.52 13.30
N VAL A 136 -9.35 10.81 13.00
CA VAL A 136 -9.18 11.32 11.63
C VAL A 136 -7.75 11.84 11.44
N LEU A 137 -7.06 11.27 10.45
CA LEU A 137 -5.78 11.75 9.95
C LEU A 137 -6.01 12.53 8.65
N THR A 138 -5.53 13.77 8.61
CA THR A 138 -5.44 14.56 7.39
C THR A 138 -3.98 14.78 7.02
N LEU A 139 -3.59 14.32 5.84
CA LEU A 139 -2.27 14.57 5.24
C LEU A 139 -2.42 15.52 4.06
N ARG A 140 -1.68 16.63 4.07
CA ARG A 140 -1.65 17.58 2.95
C ARG A 140 -0.24 17.61 2.39
N GLY A 141 -0.08 17.20 1.12
CA GLY A 141 1.20 17.20 0.44
C GLY A 141 1.75 18.63 0.31
N GLU A 142 3.07 18.74 0.40
CA GLU A 142 3.78 19.97 0.00
C GLU A 142 3.76 20.06 -1.53
N SER A 143 3.16 21.14 -2.06
CA SER A 143 2.99 21.40 -3.50
C SER A 143 4.24 21.98 -4.14
#